data_AF-A0A2V9MCM9-F1
#
_entry.id   AF-A0A2V9MCM9-F1
#
_cell.length_a   1.000
_cell.length_b   1.000
_cell.length_c   1.000
_cell.angle_alpha   90.00
_cell.angle_beta   90.00
_cell.angle_gamma   90.00
#
_symmetry.space_group_name_H-M   'P 1'
#
loop_
_entity.id
_entity.type
_entity.pdbx_description
1 polymer ?
#
loop_
_entity_poly.entity_id
_entity_poly.type
_entity_poly.pdbx_seq_one_letter_code
_entity_poly.pdbx_strand_id
1 'polypeptide(L)'
;MSVVLRSVVCVCLDIRIWSGKKKLTPSDLQLSESKLPPQEIATLGSKNLCDPSALQPLNRIESQARDCCAKVGVRFLNGFGVPKAKAPELLSQLAALQREFQQGKDLFLNLYEDTIRDWAAAHPGWEYILRTVVPKTVVESKIGFDFQAFTVSEPIFKEDESEETCDSQGARSSAANGLLKATHELPETLFAEIAQNAKDTWRRSFEGKSVVTRKALRPVKTLVTKLELMKFLSPQAIEPLTQRIQQRLSSLAKNGPIAGNDLAIVSGIVYALSDLERLKTYTSLLQNGLPLDEAAFLKGQNVFPAKDTSTVPEPHELIVTEPEEEAEPAPTTIAQTTGWFSW
;
A
#
# COMPACT_ATOMS: atom_id res chain seq x y z
N MET A 1 8.67 4.98 31.44
CA MET A 1 8.79 3.90 30.43
C MET A 1 7.47 3.17 30.24
N SER A 2 6.74 3.57 29.20
CA SER A 2 5.51 2.92 28.75
C SER A 2 5.62 1.40 28.62
N VAL A 3 4.60 0.66 29.08
CA VAL A 3 4.48 -0.81 28.96
C VAL A 3 4.54 -1.26 27.49
N VAL A 4 4.07 -0.41 26.59
CA VAL A 4 4.09 -0.62 25.13
C VAL A 4 5.53 -0.69 24.61
N LEU A 5 6.37 0.32 24.93
CA LEU A 5 7.77 0.36 24.47
C LEU A 5 8.59 -0.82 25.00
N ARG A 6 8.29 -1.28 26.22
CA ARG A 6 8.93 -2.48 26.79
C ARG A 6 8.54 -3.77 26.08
N SER A 7 7.49 -3.77 25.27
CA SER A 7 6.97 -4.97 24.58
C SER A 7 7.29 -4.98 23.09
N VAL A 8 7.94 -3.92 22.58
CA VAL A 8 8.25 -3.71 21.16
C VAL A 8 9.76 -3.75 20.91
N VAL A 9 10.15 -4.33 19.78
CA VAL A 9 11.45 -4.16 19.13
C VAL A 9 11.21 -3.40 17.84
N CYS A 10 11.95 -2.31 17.62
CA CYS A 10 11.94 -1.61 16.35
C CYS A 10 12.86 -2.34 15.37
N VAL A 11 12.37 -2.65 14.17
CA VAL A 11 13.13 -3.26 13.09
C VAL A 11 13.13 -2.30 11.89
N CYS A 12 14.32 -1.82 11.51
CA CYS A 12 14.52 -0.93 10.39
C CYS A 12 15.25 -1.68 9.26
N LEU A 13 14.72 -1.59 8.04
CA LEU A 13 15.32 -2.15 6.84
C LEU A 13 16.04 -1.03 6.08
N ASP A 14 17.31 -1.25 5.75
CA ASP A 14 18.10 -0.41 4.83
C ASP A 14 18.44 -1.25 3.60
N ILE A 15 17.56 -1.19 2.59
CA ILE A 15 17.72 -1.95 1.35
C ILE A 15 17.85 -0.94 0.21
N ARG A 16 18.94 -1.06 -0.54
CA ARG A 16 19.29 -0.22 -1.67
C ARG A 16 19.45 -1.10 -2.90
N ILE A 17 18.78 -0.73 -3.98
CA ILE A 17 18.88 -1.41 -5.28
C ILE A 17 19.19 -0.33 -6.32
N TRP A 18 20.24 -0.55 -7.11
CA TRP A 18 20.54 0.32 -8.24
C TRP A 18 19.37 0.30 -9.23
N SER A 19 18.88 1.46 -9.65
CA SER A 19 17.65 1.57 -10.46
C SER A 19 17.77 1.04 -11.88
N GLY A 20 18.98 0.68 -12.36
CA GLY A 20 19.23 0.34 -13.75
C GLY A 20 19.09 1.53 -14.72
N LYS A 21 18.90 2.74 -14.20
CA LYS A 21 18.56 3.93 -14.98
C LYS A 21 19.63 5.01 -14.91
N LYS A 22 19.72 5.82 -15.96
CA LYS A 22 20.54 7.04 -16.00
C LYS A 22 19.76 8.18 -16.65
N LYS A 23 19.99 9.42 -16.21
CA LYS A 23 19.39 10.60 -16.84
C LYS A 23 19.79 10.67 -18.31
N LEU A 24 18.84 10.97 -19.19
CA LEU A 24 19.13 11.23 -20.59
C LEU A 24 19.87 12.56 -20.74
N THR A 25 20.88 12.59 -21.61
CA THR A 25 21.62 13.79 -21.94
C THR A 25 21.25 14.30 -23.34
N PRO A 26 21.46 15.59 -23.66
CA PRO A 26 21.20 16.13 -25.00
C PRO A 26 21.94 15.35 -26.10
N SER A 27 23.18 14.96 -25.82
CA SER A 27 24.01 14.14 -26.71
C SER A 27 23.43 12.75 -26.97
N ASP A 28 22.74 12.15 -25.99
CA ASP A 28 22.07 10.86 -26.17
C ASP A 28 20.91 10.94 -27.17
N LEU A 29 20.32 12.13 -27.36
CA LEU A 29 19.21 12.32 -28.29
C LEU A 29 19.65 13.02 -29.59
N GLN A 30 20.96 13.24 -29.76
CA GLN A 30 21.52 14.02 -30.88
C GLN A 30 20.90 15.42 -31.00
N LEU A 31 20.47 16.00 -29.87
CA LEU A 31 19.86 17.32 -29.78
C LEU A 31 20.91 18.37 -29.39
N SER A 32 20.86 19.54 -30.01
CA SER A 32 21.64 20.70 -29.58
C SER A 32 21.02 21.35 -28.34
N GLU A 33 21.85 21.78 -27.39
CA GLU A 33 21.37 22.41 -26.13
C GLU A 33 20.49 23.64 -26.38
N SER A 34 20.70 24.36 -27.47
CA SER A 34 19.90 25.52 -27.88
C SER A 34 18.43 25.22 -28.23
N LYS A 35 18.08 23.94 -28.45
CA LYS A 35 16.71 23.49 -28.75
C LYS A 35 16.00 22.91 -27.53
N LEU A 36 16.67 22.85 -26.38
CA LEU A 36 16.09 22.30 -25.17
C LEU A 36 15.45 23.41 -24.33
N PRO A 37 14.25 23.18 -23.79
CA PRO A 37 13.65 24.09 -22.84
C PRO A 37 14.50 24.15 -21.55
N PRO A 38 14.42 25.25 -20.78
CA PRO A 38 15.01 25.34 -19.45
C PRO A 38 14.62 24.14 -18.56
N GLN A 39 15.54 23.66 -17.72
CA GLN A 39 15.31 22.46 -16.88
C GLN A 39 14.18 22.64 -15.86
N GLU A 40 13.85 23.87 -15.49
CA GLU A 40 12.70 24.21 -14.64
C GLU A 40 11.36 23.89 -15.33
N ILE A 41 11.34 23.89 -16.66
CA ILE A 41 10.14 23.69 -17.47
C ILE A 41 10.02 22.22 -17.91
N ALA A 42 11.12 21.58 -18.32
CA ALA A 42 11.10 20.18 -18.69
C ALA A 42 12.45 19.47 -18.51
N THR A 43 12.40 18.17 -18.22
CA THR A 43 13.57 17.30 -18.16
C THR A 43 13.49 16.22 -19.24
N LEU A 44 14.64 15.76 -19.73
CA LEU A 44 14.73 14.70 -20.75
C LEU A 44 14.33 13.31 -20.25
N GLY A 45 14.08 13.15 -18.95
CA GLY A 45 13.80 11.85 -18.35
C GLY A 45 15.04 10.97 -18.19
N SER A 46 14.85 9.64 -18.31
CA SER A 46 15.87 8.63 -18.04
C SER A 46 15.86 7.49 -19.06
N LYS A 47 17.04 6.91 -19.31
CA LYS A 47 17.25 5.69 -20.10
C LYS A 47 17.50 4.48 -19.20
N ASN A 48 17.05 3.31 -19.62
CA ASN A 48 17.38 2.03 -19.00
C ASN A 48 18.72 1.55 -19.56
N LEU A 49 19.68 1.28 -18.68
CA LEU A 49 21.01 0.83 -19.03
C LEU A 49 21.09 -0.70 -19.17
N CYS A 50 20.23 -1.42 -18.47
CA CYS A 50 20.05 -2.86 -18.56
C CYS A 50 18.57 -3.19 -18.68
N ASP A 51 18.25 -4.46 -18.98
CA ASP A 51 16.90 -4.97 -18.86
C ASP A 51 16.39 -4.78 -17.41
N PRO A 52 15.23 -4.12 -17.19
CA PRO A 52 14.58 -4.04 -15.87
C PRO A 52 14.34 -5.40 -15.21
N SER A 53 14.25 -6.48 -16.00
CA SER A 53 14.07 -7.85 -15.51
C SER A 53 15.28 -8.35 -14.71
N ALA A 54 16.49 -7.86 -15.03
CA ALA A 54 17.75 -8.30 -14.40
C ALA A 54 17.81 -8.01 -12.89
N LEU A 55 17.08 -6.99 -12.43
CA LEU A 55 17.01 -6.59 -11.02
C LEU A 55 15.81 -7.18 -10.28
N GLN A 56 14.90 -7.89 -10.97
CA GLN A 56 13.70 -8.46 -10.35
C GLN A 56 13.97 -9.41 -9.19
N PRO A 57 15.02 -10.27 -9.22
CA PRO A 57 15.36 -11.10 -8.07
C PRO A 57 15.60 -10.28 -6.80
N LEU A 58 16.34 -9.17 -6.90
CA LEU A 58 16.62 -8.27 -5.77
C LEU A 58 15.36 -7.54 -5.29
N ASN A 59 14.55 -7.00 -6.22
CA ASN A 59 13.30 -6.31 -5.88
C ASN A 59 12.29 -7.23 -5.21
N ARG A 60 12.26 -8.51 -5.62
CA ARG A 60 11.41 -9.53 -4.99
C ARG A 60 11.83 -9.78 -3.54
N ILE A 61 13.13 -9.91 -3.29
CA ILE A 61 13.66 -10.13 -1.94
C ILE A 61 13.39 -8.90 -1.05
N GLU A 62 13.55 -7.68 -1.57
CA GLU A 62 13.18 -6.46 -0.85
C GLU A 62 11.70 -6.46 -0.46
N SER A 63 10.82 -6.75 -1.42
CA SER A 63 9.37 -6.82 -1.18
C SER A 63 9.05 -7.87 -0.12
N GLN A 64 9.65 -9.05 -0.22
CA GLN A 64 9.48 -10.13 0.74
C GLN A 64 9.97 -9.74 2.15
N ALA A 65 11.09 -9.04 2.28
CA ALA A 65 11.59 -8.56 3.57
C ALA A 65 10.62 -7.56 4.21
N ARG A 66 10.09 -6.61 3.43
CA ARG A 66 9.08 -5.65 3.88
C ARG A 66 7.79 -6.34 4.30
N ASP A 67 7.35 -7.34 3.55
CA ASP A 67 6.15 -8.13 3.84
C ASP A 67 6.31 -8.98 5.11
N CYS A 68 7.48 -9.60 5.32
CA CYS A 68 7.80 -10.32 6.55
C CYS A 68 7.64 -9.42 7.78
N CYS A 69 8.20 -8.21 7.73
CA CYS A 69 8.05 -7.23 8.82
C CYS A 69 6.59 -6.78 8.99
N ALA A 70 5.91 -6.42 7.90
CA ALA A 70 4.52 -5.94 7.93
C ALA A 70 3.52 -7.00 8.43
N LYS A 71 3.82 -8.28 8.25
CA LYS A 71 2.97 -9.40 8.68
C LYS A 71 2.92 -9.54 10.21
N VAL A 72 4.04 -9.29 10.89
CA VAL A 72 4.16 -9.51 12.36
C VAL A 72 4.29 -8.22 13.17
N GLY A 73 4.53 -7.08 12.50
CA GLY A 73 4.66 -5.77 13.12
C GLY A 73 3.73 -4.72 12.52
N VAL A 74 3.81 -3.51 13.06
CA VAL A 74 3.11 -2.30 12.61
C VAL A 74 4.13 -1.21 12.30
N ARG A 75 3.83 -0.24 11.44
CA ARG A 75 4.75 0.88 11.18
C ARG A 75 5.06 1.65 12.46
N PHE A 76 6.35 1.88 12.71
CA PHE A 76 6.83 2.59 13.89
C PHE A 76 8.23 3.16 13.63
N LEU A 77 8.44 4.46 13.90
CA LEU A 77 9.75 5.15 13.81
C LEU A 77 10.55 4.82 12.53
N ASN A 78 9.93 5.02 11.36
CA ASN A 78 10.49 4.70 10.03
C ASN A 78 10.82 3.21 9.78
N GLY A 79 10.50 2.33 10.72
CA GLY A 79 10.62 0.89 10.60
C GLY A 79 9.31 0.20 10.99
N PHE A 80 9.46 -0.91 11.70
CA PHE A 80 8.36 -1.73 12.19
C PHE A 80 8.50 -1.97 13.69
N GLY A 81 7.44 -1.69 14.43
CA GLY A 81 7.28 -2.11 15.82
C GLY A 81 6.81 -3.56 15.85
N VAL A 82 7.68 -4.46 16.29
CA VAL A 82 7.45 -5.90 16.33
C VAL A 82 7.34 -6.37 17.78
N PRO A 83 6.40 -7.25 18.14
CA PRO A 83 6.34 -7.81 19.49
C PRO A 83 7.66 -8.51 19.84
N LYS A 84 8.19 -8.29 21.04
CA LYS A 84 9.45 -8.90 21.50
C LYS A 84 9.50 -10.42 21.31
N ALA A 85 8.39 -11.10 21.58
CA ALA A 85 8.29 -12.56 21.42
C ALA A 85 8.45 -13.04 19.96
N LYS A 86 8.17 -12.16 18.97
CA LYS A 86 8.25 -12.47 17.54
C LYS A 86 9.50 -11.92 16.87
N ALA A 87 10.23 -11.02 17.51
CA ALA A 87 11.46 -10.44 16.96
C ALA A 87 12.51 -11.51 16.59
N PRO A 88 12.84 -12.53 17.43
CA PRO A 88 13.86 -13.52 17.06
C PRO A 88 13.54 -14.30 15.78
N GLU A 89 12.28 -14.70 15.63
CA GLU A 89 11.78 -15.42 14.45
C GLU A 89 11.90 -14.54 13.19
N LEU A 90 11.49 -13.26 13.28
CA LEU A 90 11.60 -12.32 12.18
C LEU A 90 13.06 -12.03 11.79
N LEU A 91 13.94 -11.80 12.77
CA LEU A 91 15.36 -11.51 12.51
C LEU A 91 16.06 -12.69 11.83
N SER A 92 15.71 -13.92 12.20
CA SER A 92 16.19 -15.12 11.50
C SER A 92 15.74 -15.18 10.04
N GLN A 93 14.47 -14.83 9.76
CA GLN A 93 13.95 -14.74 8.40
C GLN A 93 14.66 -13.64 7.59
N LEU A 94 14.87 -12.46 8.18
CA LEU A 94 15.58 -11.36 7.52
C LEU A 94 17.04 -11.70 7.24
N ALA A 95 17.73 -12.40 8.15
CA ALA A 95 19.10 -12.88 7.93
C ALA A 95 19.19 -13.93 6.79
N ALA A 96 18.15 -14.75 6.60
CA ALA A 96 18.06 -15.64 5.45
C ALA A 96 17.89 -14.85 4.14
N LEU A 97 16.98 -13.87 4.12
CA LEU A 97 16.76 -13.00 2.96
C LEU A 97 17.98 -12.15 2.62
N GLN A 98 18.72 -11.66 3.62
CA GLN A 98 19.95 -10.91 3.41
C GLN A 98 21.02 -11.77 2.71
N ARG A 99 21.15 -13.06 3.09
CA ARG A 99 22.06 -13.99 2.42
C ARG A 99 21.62 -14.28 0.98
N GLU A 100 20.33 -14.49 0.75
CA GLU A 100 19.77 -14.67 -0.60
C GLU A 100 20.00 -13.42 -1.46
N PHE A 101 19.81 -12.23 -0.89
CA PHE A 101 20.05 -10.95 -1.55
C PHE A 101 21.53 -10.80 -1.94
N GLN A 102 22.46 -11.16 -1.05
CA GLN A 102 23.88 -11.10 -1.34
C GLN A 102 24.26 -12.04 -2.50
N GLN A 103 23.72 -13.27 -2.51
CA GLN A 103 23.93 -14.19 -3.64
C GLN A 103 23.37 -13.62 -4.96
N GLY A 104 22.17 -13.02 -4.92
CA GLY A 104 21.58 -12.37 -6.07
C GLY A 104 22.39 -11.17 -6.56
N LYS A 105 22.96 -10.38 -5.62
CA LYS A 105 23.86 -9.26 -5.91
C LYS A 105 25.12 -9.75 -6.61
N ASP A 106 25.77 -10.78 -6.07
CA ASP A 106 26.99 -11.35 -6.63
C ASP A 106 26.75 -11.91 -8.04
N LEU A 107 25.64 -12.62 -8.23
CA LEU A 107 25.24 -13.12 -9.54
C LEU A 107 25.02 -11.99 -10.56
N PHE A 108 24.25 -10.96 -10.18
CA PHE A 108 24.00 -9.80 -11.04
C PHE A 108 25.30 -9.07 -11.39
N LEU A 109 26.18 -8.86 -10.41
CA LEU A 109 27.47 -8.20 -10.62
C LEU A 109 28.38 -9.02 -11.53
N ASN A 110 28.38 -10.35 -11.41
CA ASN A 110 29.15 -11.24 -12.30
C ASN A 110 28.65 -11.19 -13.74
N LEU A 111 27.36 -11.07 -13.95
CA LEU A 111 26.73 -10.98 -15.28
C LEU A 111 26.55 -9.54 -15.77
N TYR A 112 27.09 -8.54 -15.07
CA TYR A 112 26.76 -7.13 -15.30
C TYR A 112 27.11 -6.69 -16.72
N GLU A 113 28.35 -6.93 -17.17
CA GLU A 113 28.82 -6.51 -18.49
C GLU A 113 28.04 -7.19 -19.61
N ASP A 114 27.75 -8.48 -19.44
CA ASP A 114 26.93 -9.28 -20.36
C ASP A 114 25.52 -8.70 -20.44
N THR A 115 24.90 -8.39 -19.30
CA THR A 115 23.56 -7.81 -19.22
C THR A 115 23.47 -6.47 -19.97
N ILE A 116 24.48 -5.60 -19.83
CA ILE A 116 24.52 -4.32 -20.55
C ILE A 116 24.70 -4.54 -22.07
N ARG A 117 25.60 -5.45 -22.44
CA ARG A 117 25.88 -5.79 -23.84
C ARG A 117 24.67 -6.40 -24.54
N ASP A 118 24.01 -7.36 -23.90
CA ASP A 118 22.82 -8.03 -24.42
C ASP A 118 21.67 -7.05 -24.56
N TRP A 119 21.52 -6.14 -23.59
CA TRP A 119 20.54 -5.05 -23.67
C TRP A 119 20.78 -4.13 -24.87
N ALA A 120 22.04 -3.78 -25.16
CA ALA A 120 22.38 -3.00 -26.34
C ALA A 120 22.14 -3.78 -27.65
N ALA A 121 22.54 -5.05 -27.70
CA ALA A 121 22.35 -5.90 -28.87
C ALA A 121 20.86 -6.14 -29.20
N ALA A 122 20.00 -6.19 -28.18
CA ALA A 122 18.55 -6.29 -28.35
C ALA A 122 17.89 -5.02 -28.91
N HIS A 123 18.60 -3.88 -28.94
CA HIS A 123 18.08 -2.59 -29.40
C HIS A 123 18.97 -2.00 -30.52
N PRO A 124 19.00 -2.64 -31.70
CA PRO A 124 19.83 -2.18 -32.81
C PRO A 124 19.46 -0.76 -33.24
N GLY A 125 20.46 0.07 -33.52
CA GLY A 125 20.30 1.48 -33.86
C GLY A 125 20.22 2.44 -32.66
N TRP A 126 20.13 1.92 -31.43
CA TRP A 126 20.10 2.71 -30.19
C TRP A 126 21.34 2.52 -29.32
N GLU A 127 22.36 1.80 -29.82
CA GLU A 127 23.57 1.45 -29.07
C GLU A 127 24.32 2.70 -28.61
N TYR A 128 24.27 3.79 -29.40
CA TYR A 128 24.91 5.06 -29.06
C TYR A 128 24.34 5.68 -27.77
N ILE A 129 23.04 5.50 -27.50
CA ILE A 129 22.39 5.94 -26.24
C ILE A 129 22.87 5.09 -25.07
N LEU A 130 23.20 3.82 -25.31
CA LEU A 130 23.58 2.85 -24.27
C LEU A 130 25.10 2.82 -24.00
N ARG A 131 25.91 3.53 -24.78
CA ARG A 131 27.38 3.65 -24.60
C ARG A 131 27.81 4.15 -23.22
N THR A 132 26.95 4.89 -22.51
CA THR A 132 27.28 5.40 -21.18
C THR A 132 27.17 4.31 -20.11
N VAL A 133 28.20 3.48 -19.99
CA VAL A 133 28.27 2.43 -18.96
C VAL A 133 28.58 3.05 -17.59
N VAL A 134 27.92 2.55 -16.55
CA VAL A 134 28.25 2.90 -15.16
C VAL A 134 29.29 1.87 -14.68
N PRO A 135 30.41 2.28 -14.07
CA PRO A 135 31.39 1.32 -13.59
C PRO A 135 30.77 0.32 -12.61
N LYS A 136 31.13 -0.96 -12.73
CA LYS A 136 30.63 -2.04 -11.88
C LYS A 136 30.78 -1.73 -10.38
N THR A 137 31.89 -1.10 -9.98
CA THR A 137 32.15 -0.66 -8.59
C THR A 137 31.14 0.37 -8.08
N VAL A 138 30.68 1.28 -8.95
CA VAL A 138 29.64 2.26 -8.62
C VAL A 138 28.28 1.56 -8.50
N VAL A 139 27.98 0.60 -9.37
CA VAL A 139 26.74 -0.20 -9.29
C VAL A 139 26.71 -1.02 -7.99
N GLU A 140 27.81 -1.69 -7.67
CA GLU A 140 27.99 -2.46 -6.44
C GLU A 140 27.73 -1.63 -5.18
N SER A 141 28.26 -0.41 -5.11
CA SER A 141 28.06 0.49 -3.96
C SER A 141 26.60 0.92 -3.75
N LYS A 142 25.76 0.79 -4.78
CA LYS A 142 24.33 1.16 -4.76
C LYS A 142 23.41 -0.05 -4.50
N ILE A 143 23.97 -1.23 -4.34
CA ILE A 143 23.23 -2.45 -4.05
C ILE A 143 23.64 -2.94 -2.66
N GLY A 144 22.71 -2.95 -1.72
CA GLY A 144 22.96 -3.36 -0.34
C GLY A 144 21.67 -3.77 0.36
N PHE A 145 21.78 -4.73 1.27
CA PHE A 145 20.70 -5.12 2.17
C PHE A 145 21.30 -5.18 3.56
N ASP A 146 20.83 -4.28 4.42
CA ASP A 146 21.11 -4.26 5.84
C ASP A 146 19.81 -4.12 6.62
N PHE A 147 19.84 -4.52 7.89
CA PHE A 147 18.74 -4.29 8.81
C PHE A 147 19.26 -4.15 10.24
N GLN A 148 18.53 -3.40 11.04
CA GLN A 148 18.88 -3.13 12.43
C GLN A 148 17.66 -3.38 13.31
N ALA A 149 17.91 -3.94 14.49
CA ALA A 149 16.88 -4.16 15.50
C ALA A 149 17.32 -3.51 16.80
N PHE A 150 16.44 -2.70 17.40
CA PHE A 150 16.75 -1.97 18.62
C PHE A 150 15.49 -1.76 19.46
N THR A 151 15.68 -1.59 20.76
CA THR A 151 14.62 -1.19 21.68
C THR A 151 14.70 0.31 21.92
N VAL A 152 13.56 0.98 21.93
CA VAL A 152 13.49 2.43 22.18
C VAL A 152 13.09 2.67 23.63
N SER A 153 13.85 3.52 24.30
CA SER A 153 13.54 4.04 25.63
C SER A 153 13.30 5.53 25.57
N GLU A 154 12.49 6.03 26.51
CA GLU A 154 12.37 7.47 26.74
C GLU A 154 13.77 8.06 27.01
N PRO A 155 14.09 9.24 26.44
CA PRO A 155 15.37 9.89 26.70
C PRO A 155 15.48 10.25 28.18
N ILE A 156 16.60 9.88 28.81
CA ILE A 156 16.91 10.25 30.19
C ILE A 156 17.70 11.55 30.12
N PHE A 157 17.07 12.66 30.50
CA PHE A 157 17.77 13.93 30.68
C PHE A 157 18.23 13.99 32.14
N LYS A 158 19.55 14.10 32.37
CA LYS A 158 20.06 14.43 33.69
C LYS A 158 19.66 15.88 34.00
N GLU A 159 19.12 16.11 35.20
CA GLU A 159 18.97 17.45 35.75
C GLU A 159 20.37 17.95 36.08
N ASP A 160 21.03 18.62 35.12
CA ASP A 160 22.20 19.41 35.47
C ASP A 160 21.68 20.61 36.27
N GLU A 161 22.08 20.70 37.54
CA GLU A 161 21.75 21.76 38.52
C GLU A 161 22.31 23.16 38.15
N SER A 162 22.61 23.42 36.88
CA SER A 162 22.99 24.74 36.42
C SER A 162 21.78 25.42 35.76
N GLU A 163 21.17 26.31 36.53
CA GLU A 163 20.27 27.37 36.05
C GLU A 163 20.85 28.06 34.79
N GLU A 164 19.92 28.63 34.01
CA GLU A 164 20.15 29.52 32.88
C GLU A 164 20.41 28.87 31.51
N THR A 165 19.32 28.59 30.77
CA THR A 165 18.96 29.36 29.56
C THR A 165 17.68 28.80 28.94
N CYS A 166 16.71 29.71 28.79
CA CYS A 166 15.47 29.54 28.05
C CYS A 166 15.78 29.09 26.62
N ASP A 167 15.28 27.91 26.23
CA ASP A 167 15.16 27.30 24.87
C ASP A 167 15.43 25.79 24.91
N SER A 168 16.26 25.32 25.85
CA SER A 168 16.62 23.91 25.99
C SER A 168 15.50 23.04 26.61
N GLN A 169 14.65 23.64 27.46
CA GLN A 169 13.51 22.97 28.10
C GLN A 169 12.37 22.67 27.10
N GLY A 170 12.17 23.54 26.11
CA GLY A 170 11.20 23.35 25.01
C GLY A 170 11.61 22.25 24.04
N ALA A 171 12.90 22.17 23.70
CA ALA A 171 13.44 21.11 22.83
C ALA A 171 13.43 19.72 23.52
N ARG A 172 13.79 19.65 24.81
CA ARG A 172 13.72 18.42 25.63
C ARG A 172 12.29 17.90 25.75
N SER A 173 11.34 18.81 26.02
CA SER A 173 9.91 18.50 26.04
C SER A 173 9.43 18.02 24.66
N SER A 174 9.80 18.71 23.57
CA SER A 174 9.39 18.37 22.21
C SER A 174 9.85 16.98 21.74
N ALA A 175 11.11 16.59 22.01
CA ALA A 175 11.62 15.28 21.62
C ALA A 175 10.98 14.13 22.42
N ALA A 176 10.82 14.30 23.74
CA ALA A 176 10.10 13.34 24.57
C ALA A 176 8.62 13.23 24.16
N ASN A 177 7.98 14.36 23.84
CA ASN A 177 6.61 14.42 23.33
C ASN A 177 6.47 13.74 21.97
N GLY A 178 7.47 13.82 21.09
CA GLY A 178 7.47 13.16 19.78
C GLY A 178 7.44 11.63 19.90
N LEU A 179 8.29 11.05 20.74
CA LEU A 179 8.30 9.61 21.00
C LEU A 179 7.04 9.14 21.73
N LEU A 180 6.56 9.90 22.71
CA LEU A 180 5.30 9.60 23.40
C LEU A 180 4.13 9.62 22.43
N LYS A 181 4.02 10.66 21.59
CA LYS A 181 3.01 10.76 20.53
C LYS A 181 3.07 9.55 19.60
N ALA A 182 4.26 9.23 19.07
CA ALA A 182 4.43 8.05 18.22
C ALA A 182 3.97 6.77 18.94
N THR A 183 4.30 6.62 20.23
CA THR A 183 3.88 5.47 21.05
C THR A 183 2.36 5.41 21.23
N HIS A 184 1.71 6.55 21.45
CA HIS A 184 0.25 6.66 21.59
C HIS A 184 -0.50 6.41 20.28
N GLU A 185 0.13 6.68 19.13
CA GLU A 185 -0.43 6.47 17.79
C GLU A 185 -0.28 5.02 17.28
N LEU A 186 0.51 4.15 17.93
CA LEU A 186 0.67 2.75 17.48
C LEU A 186 -0.67 2.00 17.35
N PRO A 187 -1.59 2.04 18.34
CA PRO A 187 -2.88 1.36 18.21
C PRO A 187 -3.69 1.86 17.01
N GLU A 188 -3.67 3.16 16.74
CA GLU A 188 -4.37 3.74 15.60
C GLU A 188 -3.72 3.34 14.28
N THR A 189 -2.38 3.32 14.23
CA THR A 189 -1.60 2.85 13.08
C THR A 189 -1.92 1.38 12.78
N LEU A 190 -2.03 0.54 13.82
CA LEU A 190 -2.45 -0.86 13.68
C LEU A 190 -3.84 -0.95 13.06
N PHE A 191 -4.81 -0.20 13.57
CA PHE A 191 -6.18 -0.22 13.04
C PHE A 191 -6.25 0.30 11.61
N ALA A 192 -5.51 1.34 11.26
CA ALA A 192 -5.43 1.85 9.88
C ALA A 192 -4.86 0.79 8.93
N GLU A 193 -3.79 0.10 9.31
CA GLU A 193 -3.21 -0.99 8.52
C GLU A 193 -4.17 -2.18 8.38
N ILE A 194 -4.87 -2.57 9.46
CA ILE A 194 -5.88 -3.63 9.42
C ILE A 194 -7.02 -3.24 8.49
N ALA A 195 -7.50 -2.00 8.56
CA ALA A 195 -8.57 -1.50 7.71
C ALA A 195 -8.20 -1.50 6.23
N GLN A 196 -7.01 -0.99 5.90
CA GLN A 196 -6.54 -1.00 4.52
C GLN A 196 -6.40 -2.44 3.98
N ASN A 197 -5.80 -3.35 4.76
CA ASN A 197 -5.64 -4.74 4.34
C ASN A 197 -6.99 -5.49 4.24
N ALA A 198 -7.94 -5.19 5.11
CA ALA A 198 -9.30 -5.73 5.03
C ALA A 198 -10.06 -5.20 3.81
N LYS A 199 -9.90 -3.91 3.47
CA LYS A 199 -10.45 -3.31 2.24
C LYS A 199 -9.89 -3.96 0.97
N ASP A 200 -8.58 -4.22 0.94
CA ASP A 200 -7.96 -4.93 -0.18
C ASP A 200 -8.42 -6.39 -0.26
N THR A 201 -8.61 -7.03 0.91
CA THR A 201 -9.17 -8.38 1.01
C THR A 201 -10.60 -8.44 0.47
N TRP A 202 -11.44 -7.46 0.82
CA TRP A 202 -12.81 -7.32 0.32
C TRP A 202 -12.84 -7.28 -1.22
N ARG A 203 -12.13 -6.32 -1.81
CA ARG A 203 -12.08 -6.10 -3.27
C ARG A 203 -11.61 -7.35 -4.01
N ARG A 204 -10.56 -8.00 -3.53
CA ARG A 204 -9.98 -9.18 -4.22
C ARG A 204 -10.86 -10.42 -4.06
N SER A 205 -11.44 -10.62 -2.88
CA SER A 205 -11.97 -11.94 -2.50
C SER A 205 -13.48 -12.01 -2.36
N PHE A 206 -14.19 -10.91 -2.05
CA PHE A 206 -15.60 -10.93 -1.65
C PHE A 206 -16.51 -10.05 -2.50
N GLU A 207 -16.00 -8.93 -3.02
CA GLU A 207 -16.78 -7.97 -3.81
C GLU A 207 -17.49 -8.63 -5.00
N GLY A 208 -18.83 -8.50 -5.04
CA GLY A 208 -19.68 -9.04 -6.10
C GLY A 208 -19.83 -10.57 -6.15
N LYS A 209 -19.34 -11.31 -5.16
CA LYS A 209 -19.34 -12.79 -5.19
C LYS A 209 -20.43 -13.37 -4.29
N SER A 210 -21.17 -14.36 -4.81
CA SER A 210 -22.15 -15.16 -4.06
C SER A 210 -21.55 -16.44 -3.46
N VAL A 211 -20.38 -16.85 -3.93
CA VAL A 211 -19.62 -18.03 -3.47
C VAL A 211 -18.13 -17.74 -3.57
N VAL A 212 -17.35 -18.15 -2.55
CA VAL A 212 -15.90 -18.02 -2.54
C VAL A 212 -15.21 -19.31 -2.13
N THR A 213 -13.97 -19.52 -2.60
CA THR A 213 -13.17 -20.66 -2.14
C THR A 213 -12.68 -20.45 -0.71
N ARG A 214 -12.37 -21.54 0.01
CA ARG A 214 -11.79 -21.47 1.37
C ARG A 214 -10.46 -20.72 1.44
N LYS A 215 -9.77 -20.49 0.31
CA LYS A 215 -8.56 -19.66 0.24
C LYS A 215 -8.83 -18.20 0.66
N ALA A 216 -10.06 -17.71 0.49
CA ALA A 216 -10.48 -16.37 0.94
C ALA A 216 -10.37 -16.18 2.46
N LEU A 217 -10.32 -17.26 3.25
CA LEU A 217 -10.12 -17.17 4.71
C LEU A 217 -8.66 -16.88 5.10
N ARG A 218 -7.68 -17.15 4.24
CA ARG A 218 -6.26 -16.94 4.55
C ARG A 218 -5.94 -15.48 4.90
N PRO A 219 -6.33 -14.48 4.08
CA PRO A 219 -6.11 -13.07 4.45
C PRO A 219 -6.88 -12.68 5.70
N VAL A 220 -8.12 -13.15 5.88
CA VAL A 220 -8.92 -12.87 7.10
C VAL A 220 -8.21 -13.37 8.36
N LYS A 221 -7.72 -14.62 8.34
CA LYS A 221 -6.94 -15.19 9.44
C LYS A 221 -5.66 -14.40 9.70
N THR A 222 -5.00 -13.91 8.64
CA THR A 222 -3.78 -13.10 8.77
C THR A 222 -4.06 -11.79 9.51
N LEU A 223 -5.17 -11.12 9.22
CA LEU A 223 -5.60 -9.91 9.94
C LEU A 223 -5.83 -10.20 11.43
N VAL A 224 -6.57 -11.27 11.74
CA VAL A 224 -6.87 -11.66 13.13
C VAL A 224 -5.61 -12.05 13.88
N THR A 225 -4.70 -12.81 13.26
CA THR A 225 -3.41 -13.14 13.86
C THR A 225 -2.58 -11.89 14.13
N LYS A 226 -2.56 -10.91 13.22
CA LYS A 226 -1.84 -9.65 13.43
C LYS A 226 -2.43 -8.85 14.60
N LEU A 227 -3.76 -8.74 14.70
CA LEU A 227 -4.42 -8.12 15.85
C LEU A 227 -4.02 -8.83 17.16
N GLU A 228 -4.05 -10.16 17.20
CA GLU A 228 -3.70 -10.94 18.39
C GLU A 228 -2.23 -10.73 18.80
N LEU A 229 -1.30 -10.75 17.84
CA LEU A 229 0.12 -10.49 18.09
C LEU A 229 0.36 -9.09 18.69
N MET A 230 -0.48 -8.12 18.31
CA MET A 230 -0.38 -6.72 18.74
C MET A 230 -1.35 -6.37 19.87
N LYS A 231 -2.01 -7.36 20.49
CA LYS A 231 -2.99 -7.17 21.57
C LYS A 231 -2.47 -6.31 22.72
N PHE A 232 -1.17 -6.41 23.02
CA PHE A 232 -0.53 -5.62 24.08
C PHE A 232 -0.58 -4.10 23.85
N LEU A 233 -0.85 -3.62 22.63
CA LEU A 233 -1.00 -2.20 22.32
C LEU A 233 -2.29 -1.62 22.91
N SER A 234 -3.38 -2.38 22.88
CA SER A 234 -4.66 -1.99 23.47
C SER A 234 -5.47 -3.25 23.83
N PRO A 235 -5.16 -3.91 24.96
CA PRO A 235 -5.76 -5.20 25.30
C PRO A 235 -7.28 -5.12 25.40
N GLN A 236 -7.80 -4.05 26.03
CA GLN A 236 -9.23 -3.86 26.26
C GLN A 236 -10.03 -3.69 24.96
N ALA A 237 -9.42 -3.13 23.91
CA ALA A 237 -10.07 -2.94 22.61
C ALA A 237 -9.90 -4.17 21.70
N ILE A 238 -8.72 -4.78 21.70
CA ILE A 238 -8.36 -5.84 20.74
C ILE A 238 -8.85 -7.21 21.19
N GLU A 239 -8.78 -7.55 22.48
CA GLU A 239 -9.11 -8.89 22.97
C GLU A 239 -10.58 -9.28 22.77
N PRO A 240 -11.58 -8.44 23.12
CA PRO A 240 -12.97 -8.76 22.83
C PRO A 240 -13.24 -8.91 21.33
N LEU A 241 -12.58 -8.07 20.51
CA LEU A 241 -12.69 -8.10 19.05
C LEU A 241 -12.17 -9.44 18.49
N THR A 242 -10.96 -9.85 18.85
CA THR A 242 -10.36 -11.09 18.31
C THR A 242 -11.13 -12.32 18.78
N GLN A 243 -11.56 -12.36 20.04
CA GLN A 243 -12.42 -13.44 20.56
C GLN A 243 -13.74 -13.54 19.79
N ARG A 244 -14.41 -12.41 19.56
CA ARG A 244 -15.68 -12.38 18.80
C ARG A 244 -15.49 -12.88 17.37
N ILE A 245 -14.44 -12.41 16.68
CA ILE A 245 -14.14 -12.86 15.32
C ILE A 245 -13.82 -14.36 15.30
N GLN A 246 -13.01 -14.85 16.23
CA GLN A 246 -12.64 -16.27 16.30
C GLN A 246 -13.85 -17.18 16.55
N GLN A 247 -14.77 -16.77 17.43
CA GLN A 247 -16.05 -17.47 17.66
C GLN A 247 -16.89 -17.57 16.38
N ARG A 248 -16.93 -16.52 15.57
CA ARG A 248 -17.65 -16.51 14.28
C ARG A 248 -16.94 -17.34 13.22
N LEU A 249 -15.61 -17.31 13.18
CA LEU A 249 -14.84 -18.13 12.24
C LEU A 249 -14.90 -19.62 12.57
N SER A 250 -15.06 -20.00 13.85
CA SER A 250 -15.16 -21.39 14.28
C SER A 250 -16.54 -22.01 13.99
N SER A 251 -17.58 -21.20 13.79
CA SER A 251 -18.92 -21.68 13.42
C SER A 251 -19.08 -22.02 11.93
N LEU A 252 -18.10 -21.67 11.09
CA LEU A 252 -18.14 -21.94 9.65
C LEU A 252 -18.09 -23.45 9.37
N ALA A 253 -18.74 -23.88 8.28
CA ALA A 253 -18.60 -25.24 7.79
C ALA A 253 -17.12 -25.59 7.58
N LYS A 254 -16.71 -26.82 7.92
CA LYS A 254 -15.29 -27.21 7.87
C LYS A 254 -14.79 -27.41 6.44
N ASN A 255 -15.68 -27.83 5.54
CA ASN A 255 -15.39 -28.26 4.18
C ASN A 255 -16.30 -27.56 3.17
N GLY A 256 -15.91 -27.61 1.89
CA GLY A 256 -16.68 -27.03 0.80
C GLY A 256 -16.43 -25.53 0.58
N PRO A 257 -17.01 -24.97 -0.49
CA PRO A 257 -16.97 -23.53 -0.74
C PRO A 257 -17.76 -22.75 0.33
N ILE A 258 -17.45 -21.47 0.48
CA ILE A 258 -18.12 -20.56 1.42
C ILE A 258 -19.23 -19.85 0.66
N ALA A 259 -20.48 -20.06 1.08
CA ALA A 259 -21.69 -19.52 0.47
C ALA A 259 -22.75 -19.23 1.53
N GLY A 260 -23.83 -18.52 1.16
CA GLY A 260 -24.97 -18.27 2.04
C GLY A 260 -24.57 -17.64 3.38
N ASN A 261 -25.00 -18.24 4.50
CA ASN A 261 -24.73 -17.74 5.84
C ASN A 261 -23.22 -17.67 6.17
N ASP A 262 -22.44 -18.67 5.78
CA ASP A 262 -20.98 -18.67 6.02
C ASP A 262 -20.31 -17.52 5.27
N LEU A 263 -20.78 -17.21 4.06
CA LEU A 263 -20.30 -16.05 3.33
C LEU A 263 -20.71 -14.75 4.01
N ALA A 264 -21.95 -14.62 4.47
CA ALA A 264 -22.41 -13.44 5.20
C ALA A 264 -21.57 -13.19 6.47
N ILE A 265 -21.23 -14.22 7.23
CA ILE A 265 -20.37 -14.12 8.42
C ILE A 265 -18.99 -13.57 8.05
N VAL A 266 -18.33 -14.18 7.07
CA VAL A 266 -16.95 -13.79 6.70
C VAL A 266 -16.94 -12.40 6.06
N SER A 267 -17.92 -12.11 5.20
CA SER A 267 -18.11 -10.80 4.60
C SER A 267 -18.35 -9.71 5.66
N GLY A 268 -19.18 -9.98 6.66
CA GLY A 268 -19.42 -9.06 7.79
C GLY A 268 -18.14 -8.78 8.59
N ILE A 269 -17.33 -9.81 8.87
CA ILE A 269 -16.01 -9.63 9.53
C ILE A 269 -15.11 -8.72 8.70
N VAL A 270 -14.95 -9.01 7.40
CA VAL A 270 -14.07 -8.21 6.53
C VAL A 270 -14.58 -6.78 6.41
N TYR A 271 -15.89 -6.60 6.25
CA TYR A 271 -16.53 -5.30 6.21
C TYR A 271 -16.28 -4.50 7.49
N ALA A 272 -16.48 -5.11 8.66
CA ALA A 272 -16.26 -4.45 9.94
C ALA A 272 -14.81 -4.00 10.13
N LEU A 273 -13.86 -4.80 9.66
CA LEU A 273 -12.44 -4.46 9.72
C LEU A 273 -12.06 -3.41 8.67
N SER A 274 -12.71 -3.36 7.50
CA SER A 274 -12.28 -2.57 6.33
C SER A 274 -12.38 -1.05 6.42
N ASP A 275 -12.94 -0.52 7.50
CA ASP A 275 -13.11 0.90 7.73
C ASP A 275 -12.58 1.28 9.12
N LEU A 276 -11.74 2.30 9.19
CA LEU A 276 -11.05 2.70 10.41
C LEU A 276 -12.02 3.19 11.48
N GLU A 277 -12.96 4.06 11.11
CA GLU A 277 -13.91 4.66 12.06
C GLU A 277 -14.92 3.62 12.56
N ARG A 278 -15.35 2.71 11.68
CA ARG A 278 -16.16 1.55 12.06
C ARG A 278 -15.41 0.64 13.02
N LEU A 279 -14.14 0.32 12.74
CA LEU A 279 -13.31 -0.51 13.61
C LEU A 279 -13.12 0.13 14.99
N LYS A 280 -12.85 1.44 15.04
CA LYS A 280 -12.75 2.22 16.28
C LYS A 280 -14.07 2.22 17.06
N THR A 281 -15.17 2.50 16.40
CA THR A 281 -16.51 2.48 17.01
C THR A 281 -16.82 1.10 17.58
N TYR A 282 -16.56 0.05 16.80
CA TYR A 282 -16.85 -1.32 17.19
C TYR A 282 -16.02 -1.79 18.40
N THR A 283 -14.72 -1.49 18.40
CA THR A 283 -13.84 -1.80 19.55
C THR A 283 -14.23 -1.01 20.79
N SER A 284 -14.65 0.26 20.66
CA SER A 284 -15.16 1.07 21.77
C SER A 284 -16.44 0.50 22.38
N LEU A 285 -17.41 0.07 21.55
CA LEU A 285 -18.64 -0.56 22.03
C LEU A 285 -18.33 -1.85 22.81
N LEU A 286 -17.46 -2.70 22.27
CA LEU A 286 -17.03 -3.93 22.92
C LEU A 286 -16.30 -3.67 24.25
N GLN A 287 -15.41 -2.69 24.28
CA GLN A 287 -14.68 -2.30 25.49
C GLN A 287 -15.62 -1.84 26.61
N ASN A 288 -16.71 -1.14 26.25
CA ASN A 288 -17.69 -0.63 27.21
C ASN A 288 -18.83 -1.63 27.52
N GLY A 289 -18.78 -2.85 26.98
CA GLY A 289 -19.85 -3.85 27.17
C GLY A 289 -21.20 -3.43 26.58
N LEU A 290 -21.20 -2.49 25.64
CA LEU A 290 -22.42 -1.97 25.01
C LEU A 290 -22.93 -2.94 23.94
N PRO A 291 -24.26 -3.01 23.72
CA PRO A 291 -24.84 -3.90 22.73
C PRO A 291 -24.33 -3.55 21.33
N LEU A 292 -23.93 -4.57 20.59
CA LEU A 292 -23.60 -4.46 19.18
C LEU A 292 -24.86 -4.73 18.35
N ASP A 293 -25.15 -3.84 17.41
CA ASP A 293 -26.08 -4.16 16.34
C ASP A 293 -25.41 -5.15 15.37
N GLU A 294 -25.54 -6.43 15.68
CA GLU A 294 -25.04 -7.54 14.86
C GLU A 294 -25.65 -7.53 13.45
N ALA A 295 -26.86 -7.00 13.27
CA ALA A 295 -27.47 -6.87 11.95
C ALA A 295 -26.81 -5.75 11.15
N ALA A 296 -26.47 -4.61 11.75
CA ALA A 296 -25.68 -3.55 11.10
C ALA A 296 -24.24 -4.00 10.79
N PHE A 297 -23.63 -4.78 11.68
CA PHE A 297 -22.31 -5.39 11.50
C PHE A 297 -22.27 -6.37 10.31
N LEU A 298 -23.29 -7.20 10.16
CA LEU A 298 -23.38 -8.23 9.11
C LEU A 298 -23.91 -7.71 7.77
N LYS A 299 -24.78 -6.69 7.78
CA LYS A 299 -25.44 -6.19 6.55
C LYS A 299 -24.62 -5.16 5.78
N GLY A 300 -23.57 -4.63 6.37
CA GLY A 300 -22.73 -3.64 5.71
C GLY A 300 -23.48 -2.41 5.18
N GLN A 301 -24.59 -2.03 5.81
CA GLN A 301 -25.41 -0.91 5.36
C GLN A 301 -25.00 0.38 6.08
N ASN A 302 -24.75 1.41 5.26
CA ASN A 302 -24.09 2.73 5.49
C ASN A 302 -22.54 2.67 5.41
N VAL A 303 -21.83 3.16 4.39
CA VAL A 303 -22.12 4.09 3.27
C VAL A 303 -21.10 3.82 2.13
N PHE A 304 -21.57 3.41 0.96
CA PHE A 304 -21.18 4.00 -0.33
C PHE A 304 -22.41 3.84 -1.23
N PRO A 305 -22.99 4.92 -1.79
CA PRO A 305 -23.90 4.74 -2.91
C PRO A 305 -23.13 3.99 -4.00
N ALA A 306 -23.80 3.08 -4.70
CA ALA A 306 -23.32 2.66 -6.00
C ALA A 306 -22.92 3.93 -6.76
N LYS A 307 -21.71 3.98 -7.33
CA LYS A 307 -21.45 5.01 -8.34
C LYS A 307 -22.61 4.93 -9.31
N ASP A 308 -23.33 6.04 -9.47
CA ASP A 308 -24.34 6.19 -10.49
C ASP A 308 -23.74 5.71 -11.81
N THR A 309 -24.18 4.52 -12.20
CA THR A 309 -24.03 3.95 -13.54
C THR A 309 -25.44 3.94 -14.12
N SER A 310 -26.05 5.12 -14.11
CA SER A 310 -27.12 5.49 -15.01
C SER A 310 -26.67 6.83 -15.59
N THR A 311 -25.95 6.81 -16.70
CA THR A 311 -26.61 6.84 -18.01
C THR A 311 -25.71 6.22 -19.07
N VAL A 312 -25.99 4.98 -19.43
CA VAL A 312 -25.82 4.51 -20.80
C VAL A 312 -27.18 3.91 -21.18
N PRO A 313 -27.93 4.52 -22.11
CA PRO A 313 -29.18 3.91 -22.55
C PRO A 313 -28.84 2.63 -23.32
N GLU A 314 -29.58 1.55 -23.02
CA GLU A 314 -29.52 0.31 -23.79
C GLU A 314 -29.85 0.60 -25.27
N PRO A 315 -29.19 -0.09 -26.22
CA PRO A 315 -29.53 0.04 -27.63
C PRO A 315 -30.91 -0.60 -27.87
N HIS A 316 -31.88 0.23 -28.21
CA HIS A 316 -33.19 -0.21 -28.71
C HIS A 316 -32.99 -1.09 -29.96
N GLU A 317 -33.65 -2.26 -29.94
CA GLU A 317 -33.81 -3.12 -31.10
C GLU A 317 -34.41 -2.33 -32.26
N LEU A 318 -33.68 -2.29 -33.38
CA LEU A 318 -34.15 -1.74 -34.65
C LEU A 318 -35.22 -2.65 -35.23
N ILE A 319 -36.48 -2.30 -35.03
CA ILE A 319 -37.59 -2.80 -35.86
C ILE A 319 -37.46 -2.11 -37.21
N VAL A 320 -37.03 -2.87 -38.22
CA VAL A 320 -37.07 -2.46 -39.63
C VAL A 320 -38.52 -2.46 -40.07
N THR A 321 -39.04 -1.29 -40.44
CA THR A 321 -40.26 -1.16 -41.25
C THR A 321 -39.87 -0.50 -42.57
N GLU A 322 -40.24 -1.15 -43.67
CA GLU A 322 -40.05 -0.68 -45.05
C GLU A 322 -40.83 0.61 -45.33
N PRO A 323 -40.41 1.41 -46.34
CA PRO A 323 -40.90 2.76 -46.52
C PRO A 323 -42.22 2.78 -47.32
N GLU A 324 -43.17 3.59 -46.86
CA GLU A 324 -44.35 3.97 -47.64
C GLU A 324 -44.23 5.42 -48.12
N GLU A 325 -44.92 5.66 -49.23
CA GLU A 325 -44.62 6.54 -50.34
C GLU A 325 -44.90 8.03 -50.09
N GLU A 326 -44.22 8.83 -50.92
CA GLU A 326 -44.14 10.28 -50.98
C GLU A 326 -45.49 10.97 -51.31
N ALA A 327 -45.79 12.10 -50.65
CA ALA A 327 -46.78 13.06 -51.14
C ALA A 327 -46.33 14.51 -50.87
N GLU A 328 -46.28 15.29 -51.95
CA GLU A 328 -45.83 16.69 -52.06
C GLU A 328 -46.54 17.69 -51.12
N PRO A 329 -45.87 18.79 -50.70
CA PRO A 329 -46.52 19.91 -50.04
C PRO A 329 -47.02 20.98 -51.03
N ALA A 330 -48.27 21.42 -50.84
CA ALA A 330 -48.85 22.60 -51.47
C ALA A 330 -48.42 23.92 -50.77
N PRO A 331 -48.54 25.10 -51.42
CA PRO A 331 -47.62 26.22 -51.21
C PRO A 331 -48.10 27.31 -50.23
N THR A 332 -47.10 27.92 -49.60
CA THR A 332 -46.88 29.35 -49.30
C THR A 332 -48.08 30.24 -48.94
N THR A 333 -48.00 30.87 -47.77
CA THR A 333 -48.47 32.26 -47.60
C THR A 333 -47.46 33.07 -46.81
N ILE A 334 -47.04 34.17 -47.43
CA ILE A 334 -46.10 35.19 -46.96
C ILE A 334 -46.84 36.15 -46.04
N ALA A 335 -46.21 36.54 -44.93
CA ALA A 335 -46.44 37.84 -44.31
C ALA A 335 -45.11 38.41 -43.83
N GLN A 336 -44.69 39.49 -44.49
CA GLN A 336 -43.56 40.35 -44.12
C GLN A 336 -43.98 41.28 -42.98
N THR A 337 -43.09 41.55 -42.02
CA THR A 337 -42.88 42.89 -41.43
C THR A 337 -41.51 42.98 -40.72
N THR A 338 -40.54 43.56 -41.44
CA THR A 338 -39.67 44.70 -41.08
C THR A 338 -39.10 44.90 -39.66
N GLY A 339 -37.76 45.09 -39.60
CA GLY A 339 -37.02 45.91 -38.60
C GLY A 339 -35.65 45.32 -38.20
N TRP A 340 -34.57 45.41 -39.00
CA TRP A 340 -33.50 46.44 -39.05
C TRP A 340 -32.61 46.63 -37.79
N PHE A 341 -31.31 46.26 -37.95
CA PHE A 341 -30.03 46.83 -37.44
C PHE A 341 -29.75 46.85 -35.90
N SER A 342 -28.54 46.67 -35.35
CA SER A 342 -27.16 46.58 -35.88
C SER A 342 -26.12 46.21 -34.79
N TRP A 343 -24.97 45.70 -35.26
CA TRP A 343 -23.59 45.69 -34.69
C TRP A 343 -23.28 44.92 -33.41
#